data_AF-A0A7S3E8E5-F1
#
_entry.id   AF-A0A7S3E8E5-F1
#
_cell.length_a   1.000
_cell.length_b   1.000
_cell.length_c   1.000
_cell.angle_alpha   90.00
_cell.angle_beta   90.00
_cell.angle_gamma   90.00
#
_symmetry.space_group_name_H-M   'P 1'
#
loop_
_entity.id
_entity.type
_entity.pdbx_description
1 polymer ?
#
loop_
_entity_poly.entity_id
_entity_poly.type
_entity_poly.pdbx_seq_one_letter_code
_entity_poly.pdbx_strand_id
1 'polypeptide(L)'
;KNTHCEFAGEILKTPVSRDMLGRIFNGSGKPIDGGPPVVPEAYLDISGQPINPQCRTYPQEMVQTGISTIDVMNSIARGQKIPLFSAAGLPHNDVAAQIARQVSRSRTGCTPRHSLY
;
A
#
# COMPACT_ATOMS: atom_id res chain seq x y z
N LYS A 1 14.48 -2.87 -41.60
CA LYS A 1 14.22 -2.85 -40.15
C LYS A 1 13.45 -4.14 -39.81
N ASN A 2 14.08 -5.09 -39.13
CA ASN A 2 13.47 -6.38 -38.76
C ASN A 2 12.86 -6.25 -37.36
N THR A 3 11.59 -5.90 -37.28
CA THR A 3 10.83 -5.93 -36.02
C THR A 3 9.93 -7.17 -36.07
N HIS A 4 10.11 -8.07 -35.11
CA HIS A 4 9.25 -9.24 -34.91
C HIS A 4 8.30 -8.96 -33.75
N CYS A 5 7.01 -9.25 -33.93
CA CYS A 5 5.99 -9.09 -32.89
C CYS A 5 5.42 -10.46 -32.56
N GLU A 6 5.43 -10.83 -31.28
CA GLU A 6 4.80 -12.04 -30.76
C GLU A 6 3.64 -11.65 -29.84
N PHE A 7 2.49 -12.26 -30.06
CA PHE A 7 1.30 -12.03 -29.25
C PHE A 7 1.21 -13.12 -28.19
N ALA A 8 1.28 -12.72 -26.91
CA ALA A 8 1.19 -13.65 -25.80
C ALA A 8 -0.21 -14.27 -25.61
N GLY A 9 -1.26 -13.70 -26.22
CA GLY A 9 -2.65 -14.19 -26.13
C GLY A 9 -3.28 -14.09 -24.73
N GLU A 10 -2.51 -13.65 -23.74
CA GLU A 10 -2.91 -13.55 -22.34
C GLU A 10 -2.88 -12.10 -21.84
N ILE A 11 -3.68 -11.82 -20.81
CA ILE A 11 -3.66 -10.55 -20.08
C ILE A 11 -2.35 -10.45 -19.31
N LEU A 12 -1.87 -9.23 -19.08
CA LEU A 12 -0.69 -8.97 -18.28
C LEU A 12 -0.88 -9.48 -16.84
N LYS A 13 -0.17 -10.56 -16.50
CA LYS A 13 -0.15 -11.17 -15.16
C LYS A 13 1.10 -10.75 -14.40
N THR A 14 0.96 -10.43 -13.12
CA THR A 14 2.09 -10.14 -12.24
C THR A 14 2.43 -11.38 -11.41
N PRO A 15 3.72 -11.78 -11.35
CA PRO A 15 4.18 -12.79 -10.43
C PRO A 15 4.05 -12.29 -8.99
N VAL A 16 3.28 -12.97 -8.16
CA VAL A 16 3.14 -12.67 -6.73
C VAL A 16 3.77 -13.76 -5.88
N SER A 17 4.48 -13.36 -4.84
CA SER A 17 5.10 -14.26 -3.85
C SER A 17 5.28 -13.53 -2.53
N ARG A 18 5.31 -14.25 -1.42
CA ARG A 18 5.65 -13.68 -0.11
C ARG A 18 7.08 -13.14 -0.07
N ASP A 19 7.96 -13.67 -0.92
CA ASP A 19 9.36 -13.22 -1.08
C ASP A 19 9.49 -11.82 -1.72
N MET A 20 8.36 -11.19 -2.11
CA MET A 20 8.36 -9.81 -2.59
C MET A 20 8.51 -8.79 -1.44
N LEU A 21 8.21 -9.17 -0.20
CA LEU A 21 8.34 -8.27 0.94
C LEU A 21 9.81 -7.88 1.16
N GLY A 22 10.08 -6.56 1.15
CA GLY A 22 11.43 -6.02 1.30
C GLY A 22 12.23 -5.91 0.01
N ARG A 23 11.66 -6.31 -1.13
CA ARG A 23 12.29 -6.18 -2.45
C ARG A 23 11.86 -4.91 -3.18
N ILE A 24 12.68 -4.46 -4.13
CA ILE A 24 12.42 -3.26 -4.93
C ILE A 24 12.16 -3.68 -6.38
N PHE A 25 10.99 -3.29 -6.90
CA PHE A 25 10.54 -3.61 -8.26
C PHE A 25 10.32 -2.34 -9.09
N ASN A 26 10.44 -2.46 -10.41
CA ASN A 26 9.98 -1.44 -11.33
C ASN A 26 8.46 -1.54 -11.58
N GLY A 27 7.90 -0.56 -12.31
CA GLY A 27 6.47 -0.53 -12.66
C GLY A 27 5.98 -1.69 -13.55
N SER A 28 6.88 -2.51 -14.08
CA SER A 28 6.55 -3.72 -14.85
C SER A 28 6.75 -5.01 -14.04
N GLY A 29 7.02 -4.92 -12.74
CA GLY A 29 7.21 -6.09 -11.86
C GLY A 29 8.58 -6.77 -11.94
N LYS A 30 9.57 -6.17 -12.62
CA LYS A 30 10.95 -6.70 -12.64
C LYS A 30 11.73 -6.20 -11.42
N PRO A 31 12.46 -7.08 -10.72
CA PRO A 31 13.30 -6.66 -9.60
C PRO A 31 14.44 -5.74 -10.09
N ILE A 32 14.66 -4.63 -9.38
CA ILE A 32 15.74 -3.66 -9.65
C ILE A 32 16.75 -3.57 -8.50
N ASP A 33 16.59 -4.44 -7.51
CA ASP A 33 17.44 -4.55 -6.31
C ASP A 33 18.75 -5.32 -6.57
N GLY A 34 18.97 -5.84 -7.78
CA GLY A 34 20.13 -6.68 -8.11
C GLY A 34 20.14 -8.05 -7.44
N GLY A 35 19.04 -8.43 -6.78
CA GLY A 35 18.87 -9.74 -6.15
C GLY A 35 18.49 -10.84 -7.15
N PRO A 36 18.44 -12.11 -6.69
CA PRO A 36 17.99 -13.22 -7.52
C PRO A 36 16.55 -13.01 -8.01
N PRO A 37 16.10 -13.63 -9.11
CA PRO A 37 14.69 -13.53 -9.53
C PRO A 37 13.75 -14.05 -8.42
N VAL A 38 12.62 -13.36 -8.20
CA VAL A 38 11.57 -13.87 -7.30
C VAL A 38 10.95 -15.11 -7.93
N VAL A 39 10.85 -16.20 -7.17
CA VAL A 39 10.06 -17.36 -7.59
C VAL A 39 8.59 -17.06 -7.30
N PRO A 40 7.72 -16.96 -8.32
CA PRO A 40 6.30 -16.70 -8.09
C PRO A 40 5.61 -17.90 -7.45
N GLU A 41 4.78 -17.64 -6.44
CA GLU A 41 3.84 -18.64 -5.91
C GLU A 41 2.57 -18.68 -6.77
N ALA A 42 2.16 -17.54 -7.34
CA ALA A 42 1.01 -17.44 -8.22
C ALA A 42 1.18 -16.30 -9.25
N TYR A 43 0.38 -16.36 -10.32
CA TYR A 43 0.25 -15.30 -11.31
C TYR A 43 -1.14 -14.68 -11.18
N LEU A 44 -1.22 -13.38 -10.88
CA LEU A 44 -2.48 -12.65 -10.74
C LEU A 44 -2.62 -11.59 -11.82
N ASP A 45 -3.85 -11.39 -12.32
CA ASP A 45 -4.16 -10.34 -13.28
C ASP A 45 -4.06 -8.96 -12.63
N ILE A 46 -3.39 -8.01 -13.29
CA ILE A 46 -3.14 -6.65 -12.75
C ILE A 46 -4.42 -5.83 -12.61
N SER A 47 -5.43 -6.09 -13.45
CA SER A 47 -6.73 -5.41 -13.35
C SER A 47 -7.44 -5.70 -12.02
N GLY A 48 -7.00 -6.74 -11.29
CA GLY A 48 -7.66 -7.21 -10.07
C GLY A 48 -9.07 -7.72 -10.35
N GLN A 49 -9.71 -8.22 -9.30
CA GLN A 49 -11.16 -8.50 -9.31
C GLN A 49 -11.85 -7.54 -8.34
N PRO A 50 -13.03 -7.01 -8.69
CA PRO A 50 -13.79 -6.15 -7.79
C PRO A 50 -14.18 -6.93 -6.52
N ILE A 51 -13.98 -6.30 -5.36
CA ILE A 51 -14.35 -6.87 -4.06
C ILE A 51 -15.90 -6.91 -3.97
N ASN A 52 -16.46 -8.06 -3.57
CA ASN A 52 -17.90 -8.19 -3.33
C ASN A 52 -18.34 -7.23 -2.20
N PRO A 53 -19.31 -6.33 -2.43
CA PRO A 53 -19.78 -5.38 -1.42
C PRO A 53 -20.35 -6.01 -0.16
N GLN A 54 -20.89 -7.24 -0.22
CA GLN A 54 -21.43 -7.96 0.95
C GLN A 54 -20.35 -8.49 1.89
N CYS A 55 -19.13 -8.72 1.39
CA CYS A 55 -17.99 -9.17 2.19
C CYS A 55 -17.18 -8.00 2.77
N ARG A 56 -17.65 -6.76 2.60
CA ARG A 56 -16.90 -5.56 2.99
C ARG A 56 -17.05 -5.33 4.49
N THR A 57 -16.01 -5.62 5.25
CA THR A 57 -15.92 -5.25 6.67
C THR A 57 -15.91 -3.72 6.80
N TYR A 58 -16.77 -3.19 7.68
CA TYR A 58 -16.75 -1.76 7.98
C TYR A 58 -15.41 -1.38 8.64
N PRO A 59 -14.78 -0.27 8.21
CA PRO A 59 -13.53 0.17 8.80
C PRO A 59 -13.79 0.73 10.20
N GLN A 60 -13.37 -0.02 11.23
CA GLN A 60 -13.60 0.35 12.64
C GLN A 60 -12.31 0.69 13.40
N GLU A 61 -11.15 0.42 12.81
CA GLU A 61 -9.86 0.66 13.46
C GLU A 61 -9.24 1.97 12.97
N MET A 62 -8.97 2.90 13.89
CA MET A 62 -8.22 4.12 13.58
C MET A 62 -6.74 3.82 13.33
N VAL A 63 -6.18 4.47 12.32
CA VAL A 63 -4.76 4.41 11.96
C VAL A 63 -4.09 5.68 12.46
N GLN A 64 -3.09 5.53 13.33
CA GLN A 64 -2.28 6.65 13.80
C GLN A 64 -1.17 6.94 12.81
N THR A 65 -1.16 8.15 12.24
CA THR A 65 -0.14 8.57 11.27
C THR A 65 1.11 9.15 11.92
N GLY A 66 1.01 9.62 13.17
CA GLY A 66 2.11 10.25 13.90
C GLY A 66 2.28 11.74 13.60
N ILE A 67 1.38 12.32 12.79
CA ILE A 67 1.26 13.75 12.55
C ILE A 67 -0.01 14.22 13.26
N SER A 68 0.14 15.00 14.33
CA SER A 68 -0.99 15.43 15.18
C SER A 68 -2.08 16.17 14.41
N THR A 69 -1.70 16.99 13.43
CA THR A 69 -2.66 17.70 12.57
C THR A 69 -3.50 16.74 11.73
N ILE A 70 -2.96 15.60 11.30
CA ILE A 70 -3.73 14.57 10.56
C ILE A 70 -4.58 13.77 11.55
N ASP A 71 -3.99 13.29 12.64
CA ASP A 71 -4.66 12.41 13.60
C ASP A 71 -5.85 13.09 14.30
N VAL A 72 -5.76 14.40 14.58
CA VAL A 72 -6.81 15.18 15.27
C VAL A 72 -7.84 15.76 14.30
N MET A 73 -7.42 16.32 13.16
CA MET A 73 -8.34 17.02 12.26
C MET A 73 -9.00 16.09 11.25
N ASN A 74 -8.35 14.97 10.90
CA ASN A 74 -8.81 14.04 9.88
C ASN A 74 -8.43 12.60 10.26
N SER A 75 -9.02 12.09 11.36
CA SER A 75 -8.76 10.72 11.82
C SER A 75 -9.10 9.70 10.72
N ILE A 76 -8.16 8.80 10.45
CA ILE A 76 -8.18 7.89 9.31
C ILE A 76 -8.54 6.49 9.80
N ALA A 77 -9.53 5.85 9.18
CA ALA A 77 -9.83 4.45 9.47
C ALA A 77 -9.08 3.49 8.51
N ARG A 78 -8.71 2.30 9.00
CA ARG A 78 -8.02 1.29 8.20
C ARG A 78 -8.87 0.90 6.99
N GLY A 79 -8.32 1.03 5.79
CA GLY A 79 -9.03 0.75 4.53
C GLY A 79 -9.67 1.97 3.87
N GLN A 80 -9.53 3.16 4.46
CA GLN A 80 -9.91 4.43 3.82
C GLN A 80 -8.83 4.90 2.84
N LYS A 81 -9.24 5.46 1.70
CA LYS A 81 -8.33 6.09 0.72
C LYS A 81 -8.25 7.58 1.02
N ILE A 82 -7.05 8.10 1.28
CA ILE A 82 -6.84 9.53 1.57
C ILE A 82 -5.84 10.13 0.60
N PRO A 83 -6.24 11.12 -0.20
CA PRO A 83 -5.33 11.81 -1.09
C PRO A 83 -4.46 12.81 -0.31
N LEU A 84 -3.17 12.88 -0.66
CA LEU A 84 -2.26 13.93 -0.22
C LEU A 84 -2.08 14.93 -1.36
N PHE A 85 -2.52 16.17 -1.16
CA PHE A 85 -2.37 17.25 -2.13
C PHE A 85 -1.24 18.17 -1.70
N SER A 86 -0.31 18.42 -2.61
CA SER A 86 0.85 19.30 -2.38
C SER A 86 1.23 20.01 -3.68
N ALA A 87 1.99 21.10 -3.58
CA ALA A 87 2.57 21.84 -4.70
C ALA A 87 4.04 21.44 -4.94
N ALA A 88 4.53 21.73 -6.15
CA ALA A 88 5.94 21.58 -6.50
C ALA A 88 6.82 22.44 -5.56
N GLY A 89 7.90 21.87 -5.04
CA GLY A 89 8.81 22.53 -4.09
C GLY A 89 8.44 22.35 -2.61
N LEU A 90 7.27 21.78 -2.29
CA LEU A 90 6.91 21.42 -0.91
C LEU A 90 7.43 20.02 -0.53
N PRO A 91 7.73 19.77 0.76
CA PRO A 91 8.32 18.51 1.25
C PRO A 91 7.31 17.34 1.33
N HIS A 92 6.56 17.09 0.25
CA HIS A 92 5.56 16.02 0.20
C HIS A 92 6.17 14.62 0.31
N ASN A 93 7.40 14.43 -0.19
CA ASN A 93 8.13 13.18 -0.07
C ASN A 93 8.50 12.88 1.39
N ASP A 94 8.92 13.89 2.15
CA ASP A 94 9.33 13.71 3.55
C ASP A 94 8.13 13.36 4.43
N VAL A 95 6.99 14.02 4.20
CA VAL A 95 5.72 13.71 4.88
C VAL A 95 5.24 12.30 4.53
N ALA A 96 5.26 11.91 3.26
CA ALA A 96 4.88 10.56 2.84
C ALA A 96 5.79 9.49 3.47
N ALA A 97 7.10 9.74 3.50
CA ALA A 97 8.07 8.86 4.12
C ALA A 97 7.90 8.79 5.65
N GLN A 98 7.53 9.90 6.30
CA GLN A 98 7.21 9.92 7.73
C GLN A 98 6.00 9.07 8.05
N ILE A 99 4.91 9.24 7.30
CA ILE A 99 3.67 8.45 7.46
C ILE A 99 3.98 6.95 7.29
N ALA A 100 4.70 6.57 6.23
CA ALA A 100 5.07 5.19 5.97
C ALA A 100 5.90 4.55 7.11
N ARG A 101 6.76 5.32 7.78
CA ARG A 101 7.56 4.85 8.93
C ARG A 101 6.77 4.76 10.25
N GLN A 102 5.74 5.59 10.43
CA GLN A 102 5.04 5.75 11.72
C GLN A 102 3.76 4.90 11.83
N VAL A 103 3.07 4.64 10.71
CA VAL A 103 1.79 3.91 10.68
C VAL A 103 1.85 2.49 11.28
N SER A 104 2.99 1.80 11.18
CA SER A 104 3.18 0.46 11.77
C SER A 104 3.50 0.51 13.28
N ARG A 105 3.87 1.69 13.79
CA ARG A 105 4.36 1.90 15.15
C ARG A 105 3.21 2.29 16.09
N SER A 106 2.04 1.70 15.90
CA SER A 106 0.91 1.87 16.80
C SER A 106 1.31 1.36 18.18
N ARG A 107 1.52 2.31 19.11
CA ARG A 107 1.60 2.00 20.54
C ARG A 107 0.25 1.39 20.91
N THR A 108 0.20 0.08 21.11
CA THR A 108 -0.90 -0.61 21.81
C THR A 108 -0.94 -0.12 23.26
N GLY A 109 -1.41 1.12 23.47
CA GLY A 109 -1.28 1.81 24.74
C GLY A 109 -2.29 2.92 24.98
N CYS A 110 -3.38 2.98 24.21
CA CYS A 110 -4.52 3.83 24.57
C CYS A 110 -5.77 2.96 24.71
N THR A 111 -5.81 2.19 25.79
CA THR A 111 -7.08 1.72 26.35
C THR A 111 -7.84 2.98 26.76
N PRO A 112 -9.08 3.23 26.28
CA PRO A 112 -9.87 4.31 26.82
C PRO A 112 -10.14 3.95 28.28
N ARG A 113 -9.54 4.69 29.23
CA ARG A 113 -10.02 4.71 30.61
C ARG A 113 -11.41 5.36 30.57
N HIS A 114 -12.42 4.54 30.30
CA HIS A 114 -13.77 4.87 30.71
C HIS A 114 -13.74 5.04 32.23
N SER A 115 -13.91 6.28 32.64
CA SER A 115 -14.34 6.66 33.97
C SER A 115 -15.50 5.75 34.35
N LEU A 116 -15.29 4.90 35.36
CA LEU A 116 -16.38 4.26 36.09
C LEU A 116 -17.16 5.37 36.79
N TYR A 117 -18.33 5.67 36.27
CA TYR A 117 -19.56 5.96 37.02
C TYR A 117 -20.68 5.19 36.33
#